data_AF-A0A1V2IFT6-F1
#
_entry.id   AF-A0A1V2IFT6-F1
#
_cell.length_a   1.000
_cell.length_b   1.000
_cell.length_c   1.000
_cell.angle_alpha   90.00
_cell.angle_beta   90.00
_cell.angle_gamma   90.00
#
_symmetry.space_group_name_H-M   'P 1'
#
loop_
_entity.id
_entity.type
_entity.pdbx_description
1 polymer ?
#
loop_
_entity_poly.entity_id
_entity_poly.type
_entity_poly.pdbx_seq_one_letter_code
_entity_poly.pdbx_strand_id
1 'polypeptide(L)' 'MDVSTISTARDDLGGGQGIAGMRRRLESVGGALDIVQTDDPDRPRFTAVASVPVRSPSPRSPGAPE' A
#
# COMPACT_ATOMS: atom_id res chain seq x y z
N MET A 1 3.39 8.03 -35.00
CA MET A 1 3.61 7.35 -33.72
C MET A 1 3.92 8.42 -32.71
N ASP A 2 2.93 8.81 -31.93
CA ASP A 2 3.10 9.72 -30.80
C ASP A 2 2.87 8.89 -29.54
N VAL A 3 3.93 8.77 -28.73
CA VAL A 3 3.90 8.10 -27.44
C VAL A 3 4.27 9.15 -26.39
N SER A 4 3.55 9.10 -25.28
CA SER A 4 3.79 9.80 -24.00
C SER A 4 2.81 10.93 -23.72
N THR A 5 1.78 10.62 -22.93
CA THR A 5 1.71 11.02 -21.51
C THR A 5 0.30 10.70 -21.02
N ILE A 6 0.08 9.47 -20.56
CA ILE A 6 -1.06 9.18 -19.70
C ILE A 6 -0.56 9.40 -18.28
N SER A 7 -0.40 10.67 -17.91
CA SER A 7 0.01 11.07 -16.57
C SER A 7 -0.94 12.16 -16.09
N THR A 8 -1.44 11.98 -14.87
CA THR A 8 -2.06 13.00 -14.00
C THR A 8 -3.45 13.53 -14.34
N ALA A 9 -4.37 12.74 -14.91
CA ALA A 9 -5.81 13.11 -14.95
C ALA A 9 -6.62 12.65 -13.72
N ARG A 10 -5.98 12.03 -12.71
CA ARG A 10 -6.64 11.63 -11.44
C ARG A 10 -6.09 12.35 -10.20
N ASP A 11 -5.29 13.39 -10.38
CA ASP A 11 -4.74 14.20 -9.27
C ASP A 11 -5.72 15.28 -8.76
N ASP A 12 -6.89 15.45 -9.37
CA ASP A 12 -7.82 16.56 -9.08
C ASP A 12 -9.02 16.20 -8.18
N LEU A 13 -8.98 15.05 -7.50
CA LEU A 13 -9.90 14.80 -6.39
C LEU A 13 -9.20 15.20 -5.11
N GLY A 14 -9.52 16.37 -4.57
CA GLY A 14 -9.08 16.91 -3.27
C GLY A 14 -9.45 16.02 -2.06
N GLY A 15 -9.05 14.75 -2.10
CA GLY A 15 -9.22 13.72 -1.11
C GLY A 15 -8.01 13.69 -0.18
N GLY A 16 -8.29 13.48 1.11
CA GLY A 16 -7.35 13.68 2.20
C GLY A 16 -5.98 13.01 2.01
N GLN A 17 -4.97 13.64 2.62
CA GLN A 17 -3.57 13.19 2.74
C GLN A 17 -3.39 11.77 3.34
N GLY A 18 -4.48 11.05 3.64
CA GLY A 18 -4.49 9.74 4.25
C GLY A 18 -3.76 8.69 3.42
N ILE A 19 -4.04 8.58 2.11
CA ILE A 19 -3.40 7.57 1.25
C ILE A 19 -1.91 7.87 1.08
N ALA A 20 -1.55 9.11 0.78
CA ALA A 20 -0.15 9.53 0.70
C ALA A 20 0.60 9.28 2.02
N GLY A 21 -0.04 9.58 3.16
CA GLY A 21 0.51 9.29 4.47
C GLY A 21 0.62 7.80 4.78
N MET A 22 -0.35 6.97 4.38
CA MET A 22 -0.28 5.52 4.54
C MET A 22 0.85 4.93 3.71
N ARG A 23 0.98 5.37 2.45
CA ARG A 23 2.05 4.96 1.55
C ARG A 23 3.42 5.26 2.16
N ARG A 24 3.64 6.51 2.59
CA ARG A 24 4.89 6.93 3.24
C ARG A 24 5.21 6.10 4.50
N ARG A 25 4.21 5.77 5.32
CA ARG A 25 4.40 4.94 6.52
C ARG A 25 4.79 3.50 6.17
N LEU A 26 4.15 2.91 5.16
CA LEU A 26 4.48 1.55 4.71
C LEU A 26 5.88 1.51 4.09
N GLU A 27 6.21 2.48 3.24
CA GLU A 27 7.55 2.59 2.63
C GLU A 27 8.65 2.71 3.70
N SER A 28 8.38 3.43 4.80
CA SER A 28 9.35 3.58 5.91
C SER A 28 9.74 2.27 6.61
N VAL A 29 8.88 1.25 6.53
CA VAL A 29 9.13 -0.10 7.08
C VAL A 29 9.49 -1.12 5.99
N GLY A 30 9.76 -0.66 4.76
CA GLY A 30 10.02 -1.52 3.61
C GLY A 30 8.80 -2.24 3.05
N GLY A 31 7.60 -1.78 3.42
CA GLY A 31 6.32 -2.26 2.90
C GLY A 31 5.84 -1.50 1.68
N ALA A 32 4.71 -1.94 1.13
CA ALA A 32 4.07 -1.36 -0.05
C ALA A 32 2.55 -1.21 0.15
N LEU A 33 1.94 -0.27 -0.57
CA LEU A 33 0.51 -0.02 -0.58
C LEU A 33 -0.03 0.00 -2.01
N ASP A 34 -0.97 -0.89 -2.31
CA ASP A 34 -1.70 -0.95 -3.57
C ASP A 34 -3.14 -0.49 -3.38
N ILE A 35 -3.59 0.44 -4.20
CA ILE A 35 -4.96 0.96 -4.16
C ILE A 35 -5.65 0.61 -5.48
N VAL A 36 -6.78 -0.10 -5.37
CA VAL A 36 -7.66 -0.38 -6.50
C VAL A 36 -8.96 0.38 -6.29
N GLN A 37 -9.19 1.39 -7.12
CA GLN A 37 -10.47 2.09 -7.16
C GLN A 37 -11.38 1.39 -8.17
N THR A 38 -12.61 1.10 -7.76
CA THR A 38 -13.66 0.60 -8.64
C THR A 38 -14.47 1.80 -9.11
N ASP A 39 -14.36 2.12 -10.40
CA ASP A 39 -15.19 3.13 -11.08
C ASP A 39 -16.58 2.53 -11.35
N ASP A 40 -17.36 2.33 -10.28
CA ASP A 40 -18.81 2.12 -10.36
C ASP A 40 -19.48 3.44 -9.95
N PRO A 41 -20.20 4.11 -10.87
CA PRO A 41 -20.76 5.45 -10.63
C PRO A 41 -21.85 5.47 -9.56
N ASP A 42 -22.52 4.33 -9.31
CA ASP A 42 -23.56 4.21 -8.30
C ASP A 42 -23.00 3.71 -6.95
N ARG A 43 -21.78 3.15 -6.95
CA ARG A 43 -21.13 2.56 -5.77
C ARG A 43 -19.62 2.85 -5.74
N PRO A 44 -19.20 4.07 -5.36
CA PRO A 44 -17.79 4.39 -5.24
C PRO A 44 -17.15 3.50 -4.16
N ARG A 45 -16.26 2.61 -4.59
CA ARG A 45 -15.52 1.71 -3.70
C ARG A 45 -14.04 1.78 -4.02
N PHE A 46 -13.22 1.77 -2.98
CA PHE A 46 -11.79 1.50 -3.12
C PHE A 46 -11.39 0.31 -2.24
N THR A 47 -10.35 -0.38 -2.66
CA THR A 47 -9.69 -1.44 -1.92
C THR A 47 -8.24 -1.02 -1.70
N ALA A 48 -7.78 -1.08 -0.45
CA ALA A 48 -6.40 -0.85 -0.09
C ALA A 48 -5.76 -2.16 0.37
N VAL A 49 -4.64 -2.53 -0.25
CA VAL A 49 -3.87 -3.73 0.08
C VAL A 49 -2.49 -3.30 0.55
N ALA A 50 -2.13 -3.67 1.78
CA ALA A 50 -0.82 -3.35 2.35
C ALA A 50 0.01 -4.63 2.49
N SER A 51 1.27 -4.55 2.06
CA SER A 51 2.26 -5.63 2.22
C SER A 51 3.38 -5.13 3.13
N VAL A 52 3.76 -5.90 4.15
CA VAL A 52 4.83 -5.54 5.10
C VAL A 52 5.78 -6.73 5.26
N PRO A 53 7.10 -6.52 5.13
CA PRO A 53 8.07 -7.58 5.39
C PRO A 53 8.08 -7.93 6.88
N VAL A 54 7.83 -9.21 7.19
CA VAL A 54 7.93 -9.74 8.56
C VAL A 54 9.21 -10.54 8.69
N ARG A 55 10.01 -10.24 9.71
CA ARG A 55 11.12 -11.15 10.11
C ARG A 55 10.52 -12.25 10.95
N SER A 56 10.68 -13.50 10.52
CA SER A 56 10.34 -14.64 11.36
C SER A 56 11.14 -14.55 12.67
N PRO A 57 10.50 -14.64 13.84
CA PRO A 57 11.26 -14.77 15.08
C PRO A 57 12.12 -16.01 14.96
N SER A 58 13.40 -15.92 15.33
CA SER A 58 14.24 -17.11 15.43
C SER A 58 13.52 -18.15 16.28
N PRO A 59 13.53 -19.43 15.89
CA PRO A 59 12.97 -20.47 16.75
C PRO A 59 13.62 -20.33 18.12
N ARG A 60 12.80 -20.18 19.17
CA ARG A 60 13.29 -20.21 20.54
C ARG A 60 14.07 -21.51 20.68
N SER A 61 15.37 -21.42 20.95
CA SER A 61 16.15 -22.61 21.26
C SER A 61 15.47 -23.28 22.47
N PRO A 62 15.00 -24.54 22.36
CA PRO A 62 14.51 -25.24 23.54
C PRO A 62 15.68 -25.29 24.52
N GLY A 63 15.50 -24.68 25.69
CA GLY A 63 16.50 -24.69 26.75
C GLY A 63 16.91 -26.14 27.02
N ALA A 64 18.21 -26.40 27.04
CA ALA A 64 18.73 -27.70 27.43
C ALA A 64 18.24 -28.03 28.86
N PRO A 65 17.79 -29.27 29.13
CA PRO A 65 17.59 -29.70 30.51
C PRO A 65 18.95 -29.72 31.22
N GLU A 66 19.02 -29.09 32.41
CA GLU A 66 20.13 -29.26 33.37
C GLU A 66 20.22 -30.71 33.89
#